data_AF-A0A5S5CD82-F1
#
_entry.id   AF-A0A5S5CD82-F1
#
_cell.length_a   1.000
_cell.length_b   1.000
_cell.length_c   1.000
_cell.angle_alpha   90.00
_cell.angle_beta   90.00
_cell.angle_gamma   90.00
#
_symmetry.space_group_name_H-M   'P 1'
#
loop_
_entity.id
_entity.type
_entity.pdbx_description
1 polymer ?
#
loop_
_entity_poly.entity_id
_entity_poly.type
_entity_poly.pdbx_seq_one_letter_code
_entity_poly.pdbx_strand_id
1 'polypeptide(L)'
;MTENRILYDFMKYNRFPQIVMQRILILVSFFLLTGTSALAQVKAQVDSISIKIGEEIQYTLEVQADSTQTVVFPEGKTFLPMEVIESFPADTTIKNNRYNIIKKYGLTQFDTGAYTIPGQRVLIGEQAFTTDSIQVEVREVLVDTTKQKMFEIKPMVEVDPPSFKWRDYVWYAVIILLVGALLIFLLRYRKKKKAEKAKELPPYERAIEALRMIDTSDLLEKDSHKEYYSILSDTARKYIDEEIYDHAMESTTDELIARLNREIESGTLLLESETLQELKRVLMTADLAKFAKSRPDKLTARADRTAIEQVINKTKEAIPEPTEEELLADEEYRKTKAQKEQQRKIVLASIAVVAVVGIIFGVVVWRNGYQETVDSIFGHPTRTLAKQEWISSAYGTPPVAIATPEVLLRNNYQLTEEQKQILKGNETFVYGEMTGNIYIAVSTVAPDPKNQVDLEKAVEGIVGKFESQGAKNITVKTEEYRTLGGTEGIKVFGNLEVTNPTTQEKQKNEYIMLNFAENGGFQQITVVFDEDDLYADEVAQRIITSVELKNADR
;
A
#
# COMPACT_ATOMS: atom_id res chain seq x y z
N MET A 1 -18.53 -129.61 -30.73
CA MET A 1 -17.36 -129.41 -31.60
C MET A 1 -17.79 -128.52 -32.75
N THR A 2 -16.97 -127.51 -33.06
CA THR A 2 -16.94 -126.69 -34.28
C THR A 2 -18.14 -125.77 -34.54
N GLU A 3 -18.22 -124.74 -33.70
CA GLU A 3 -18.75 -123.41 -34.07
C GLU A 3 -17.76 -122.65 -34.97
N ASN A 4 -18.31 -121.81 -35.84
CA ASN A 4 -17.66 -120.65 -36.47
C ASN A 4 -16.54 -120.87 -37.50
N ARG A 5 -16.94 -120.98 -38.77
CA ARG A 5 -16.04 -120.65 -39.90
C ARG A 5 -16.70 -119.86 -41.03
N ILE A 6 -17.73 -119.06 -40.70
CA ILE A 6 -18.38 -118.13 -41.63
C ILE A 6 -17.67 -116.76 -41.68
N LEU A 7 -16.63 -116.51 -40.86
CA LEU A 7 -15.98 -115.19 -40.78
C LEU A 7 -14.58 -115.06 -41.42
N TYR A 8 -13.99 -116.12 -41.99
CA TYR A 8 -12.54 -116.09 -42.29
C TYR A 8 -12.13 -115.61 -43.69
N ASP A 9 -12.86 -115.92 -44.77
CA ASP A 9 -12.42 -115.68 -46.16
C ASP A 9 -12.43 -114.24 -46.74
N PHE A 10 -13.35 -113.39 -46.25
CA PHE A 10 -13.77 -112.17 -46.97
C PHE A 10 -12.78 -111.00 -46.81
N MET A 11 -11.68 -111.22 -46.09
CA MET A 11 -10.59 -110.26 -45.90
C MET A 11 -9.56 -110.26 -47.04
N LYS A 12 -9.93 -110.75 -48.23
CA LYS A 12 -8.99 -110.91 -49.35
C LYS A 12 -9.03 -109.82 -50.43
N TYR A 13 -9.77 -108.73 -50.25
CA TYR A 13 -9.85 -107.68 -51.28
C TYR A 13 -10.06 -106.26 -50.74
N ASN A 14 -9.18 -105.76 -49.84
CA ASN A 14 -9.12 -104.30 -49.62
C ASN A 14 -7.80 -103.74 -49.08
N ARG A 15 -6.66 -104.38 -49.37
CA ARG A 15 -5.32 -103.88 -48.97
C ARG A 15 -4.59 -103.06 -50.04
N PHE A 16 -5.28 -102.60 -51.09
CA PHE A 16 -4.71 -101.70 -52.09
C PHE A 16 -4.98 -100.19 -51.85
N PRO A 17 -6.12 -99.72 -51.30
CA PRO A 17 -6.30 -98.29 -51.04
C PRO A 17 -5.53 -97.79 -49.81
N GLN A 18 -5.23 -98.64 -48.83
CA GLN A 18 -4.51 -98.21 -47.61
C GLN A 18 -3.03 -97.88 -47.86
N ILE A 19 -2.31 -98.65 -48.67
CA ILE A 19 -0.88 -98.39 -48.91
C ILE A 19 -0.70 -97.14 -49.80
N VAL A 20 -1.60 -96.94 -50.77
CA VAL A 20 -1.60 -95.73 -51.62
C VAL A 20 -2.04 -94.52 -50.81
N MET A 21 -3.07 -94.62 -49.97
CA MET A 21 -3.53 -93.54 -49.10
C MET A 21 -2.50 -93.19 -48.02
N GLN A 22 -1.78 -94.17 -47.47
CA GLN A 22 -0.71 -93.95 -46.49
C GLN A 22 0.54 -93.33 -47.14
N ARG A 23 0.86 -93.71 -48.39
CA ARG A 23 1.93 -93.06 -49.17
C ARG A 23 1.56 -91.63 -49.59
N ILE A 24 0.29 -91.37 -49.93
CA ILE A 24 -0.22 -90.02 -50.19
C ILE A 24 -0.24 -89.19 -48.91
N LEU A 25 -0.63 -89.76 -47.76
CA LEU A 25 -0.61 -89.07 -46.46
C LEU A 25 0.83 -88.72 -46.03
N ILE A 26 1.79 -89.62 -46.28
CA ILE A 26 3.21 -89.37 -46.01
C ILE A 26 3.78 -88.34 -47.00
N LEU A 27 3.39 -88.35 -48.27
CA LEU A 27 3.78 -87.33 -49.25
C LEU A 27 3.19 -85.95 -48.94
N VAL A 28 1.94 -85.88 -48.49
CA VAL A 28 1.28 -84.63 -48.06
C VAL A 28 1.87 -84.15 -46.72
N SER A 29 2.20 -85.05 -45.80
CA SER A 29 2.92 -84.72 -44.57
C SER A 29 4.37 -84.27 -44.82
N PHE A 30 5.03 -84.78 -45.84
CA PHE A 30 6.38 -84.35 -46.22
C PHE A 30 6.36 -83.00 -46.96
N PHE A 31 5.31 -82.72 -47.73
CA PHE A 31 5.09 -81.42 -48.38
C PHE A 31 4.63 -80.32 -47.40
N LEU A 32 3.96 -80.70 -46.30
CA LEU A 32 3.58 -79.79 -45.21
C LEU A 32 4.74 -79.45 -44.26
N LEU A 33 5.86 -80.19 -44.30
CA LEU A 33 7.04 -79.91 -43.47
C LEU A 33 8.13 -79.08 -44.16
N THR A 34 8.02 -78.82 -45.46
CA THR A 34 8.85 -77.82 -46.15
C THR A 34 8.20 -76.44 -46.09
N GLY A 35 7.80 -76.02 -44.89
CA GLY A 35 7.61 -74.61 -44.61
C GLY A 35 9.00 -74.00 -44.48
N THR A 36 9.56 -73.51 -45.58
CA THR A 36 10.71 -72.61 -45.50
C THR A 36 10.25 -71.41 -44.68
N SER A 37 10.64 -71.36 -43.41
CA SER A 37 10.70 -70.11 -42.68
C SER A 37 11.68 -69.23 -43.44
N ALA A 38 11.15 -68.40 -44.33
CA ALA A 38 11.87 -67.23 -44.79
C ALA A 38 12.20 -66.46 -43.52
N LEU A 39 13.46 -66.53 -43.08
CA LEU A 39 13.97 -65.62 -42.06
C LEU A 39 13.61 -64.22 -42.55
N ALA A 40 12.70 -63.56 -41.83
CA ALA A 40 12.27 -62.22 -42.20
C ALA A 40 13.52 -61.35 -42.31
N GLN A 41 13.75 -60.80 -43.51
CA GLN A 41 14.95 -60.01 -43.81
C GLN A 41 14.99 -58.71 -43.00
N VAL A 42 13.84 -58.30 -42.47
CA VAL A 42 13.64 -57.14 -41.59
C VAL A 42 12.78 -57.57 -40.41
N LYS A 43 13.23 -57.25 -39.19
CA LYS A 43 12.51 -57.50 -37.94
C LYS A 43 12.37 -56.22 -37.15
N ALA A 44 11.18 -55.97 -36.61
CA ALA A 44 10.91 -54.88 -35.69
C ALA A 44 10.67 -55.41 -34.27
N GLN A 45 11.16 -54.69 -33.27
CA GLN A 45 10.91 -54.98 -31.86
C GLN A 45 10.87 -53.69 -31.05
N VAL A 46 10.07 -53.70 -29.98
CA VAL A 46 10.10 -52.68 -28.94
C VAL A 46 10.59 -53.28 -27.63
N ASP A 47 11.14 -52.43 -26.76
CA ASP A 47 11.58 -52.80 -25.41
C ASP A 47 10.43 -52.95 -24.42
N SER A 48 9.36 -52.15 -24.54
CA SER A 48 8.14 -52.27 -23.73
C SER A 48 6.87 -52.10 -24.57
N ILE A 49 5.81 -52.86 -24.27
CA ILE A 49 4.48 -52.68 -24.87
C ILE A 49 3.53 -51.83 -23.98
N SER A 50 4.02 -51.37 -22.83
CA SER A 50 3.27 -50.57 -21.87
C SER A 50 4.18 -49.49 -21.28
N ILE A 51 3.87 -48.22 -21.51
CA ILE A 51 4.65 -47.07 -21.07
C ILE A 51 3.75 -46.03 -20.38
N LYS A 52 4.33 -45.13 -19.60
CA LYS A 52 3.61 -43.95 -19.07
C LYS A 52 3.56 -42.84 -20.11
N ILE A 53 2.64 -41.90 -19.95
CA ILE A 53 2.59 -40.68 -20.76
C ILE A 53 3.97 -39.98 -20.75
N GLY A 54 4.49 -39.65 -21.93
CA GLY A 54 5.77 -38.97 -22.10
C GLY A 54 7.01 -39.83 -21.82
N GLU A 55 6.84 -41.12 -21.52
CA GLU A 55 7.96 -42.06 -21.41
C GLU A 55 8.45 -42.47 -22.81
N GLU A 56 9.75 -42.70 -22.95
CA GLU A 56 10.37 -43.13 -24.20
C GLU A 56 10.32 -44.66 -24.35
N ILE A 57 9.96 -45.13 -25.55
CA ILE A 57 10.04 -46.54 -25.96
C ILE A 57 11.10 -46.70 -27.05
N GLN A 58 11.98 -47.69 -26.91
CA GLN A 58 13.02 -47.98 -27.91
C GLN A 58 12.50 -48.93 -28.98
N TYR A 59 12.25 -48.41 -30.17
CA TYR A 59 11.92 -49.20 -31.36
C TYR A 59 13.19 -49.58 -32.12
N THR A 60 13.43 -50.89 -32.25
CA THR A 60 14.62 -51.47 -32.90
C THR A 60 14.23 -52.17 -34.20
N LEU A 61 14.86 -51.75 -35.30
CA LEU A 61 14.83 -52.43 -36.60
C LEU A 61 16.13 -53.19 -36.81
N GLU A 62 16.01 -54.50 -37.05
CA GLU A 62 17.11 -55.38 -37.41
C GLU A 62 16.94 -55.81 -38.88
N VAL A 63 17.96 -55.55 -39.70
CA VAL A 63 17.94 -55.80 -41.16
C VAL A 63 19.12 -56.68 -41.54
N GLN A 64 18.85 -57.79 -42.23
CA GLN A 64 19.88 -58.67 -42.77
C GLN A 64 20.03 -58.48 -44.28
N ALA A 65 21.09 -57.83 -44.74
CA ALA A 65 21.32 -57.56 -46.16
C ALA A 65 22.67 -58.14 -46.64
N ASP A 66 22.79 -58.41 -47.94
CA ASP A 66 24.09 -58.77 -48.52
C ASP A 66 25.01 -57.55 -48.58
N SER A 67 26.32 -57.76 -48.51
CA SER A 67 27.31 -56.68 -48.37
C SER A 67 27.37 -55.67 -49.52
N THR A 68 26.73 -55.97 -50.66
CA THR A 68 26.65 -55.13 -51.85
C THR A 68 25.35 -54.34 -51.98
N GLN A 69 24.39 -54.51 -51.05
CA GLN A 69 23.07 -53.88 -51.11
C GLN A 69 22.99 -52.67 -50.18
N THR A 70 22.44 -51.56 -50.68
CA THR A 70 22.15 -50.36 -49.87
C THR A 70 20.84 -50.54 -49.10
N VAL A 71 20.83 -50.18 -47.81
CA VAL A 71 19.64 -50.23 -46.95
C VAL A 71 19.17 -48.82 -46.61
N VAL A 72 17.89 -48.53 -46.84
CA VAL A 72 17.25 -47.24 -46.51
C VAL A 72 16.18 -47.48 -45.45
N PHE A 73 16.30 -46.75 -44.34
CA PHE A 73 15.43 -46.84 -43.17
C PHE A 73 14.27 -45.81 -43.20
N PRO A 74 13.17 -46.08 -42.51
CA PRO A 74 12.03 -45.17 -42.41
C PRO A 74 12.36 -43.86 -41.68
N GLU A 75 11.63 -42.79 -42.04
CA GLU A 75 11.72 -41.46 -41.43
C GLU A 75 10.62 -41.23 -40.36
N GLY A 76 10.79 -40.23 -39.51
CA GLY A 76 9.95 -40.01 -38.32
C GLY A 76 8.44 -39.90 -38.58
N LYS A 77 8.01 -39.39 -39.74
CA LYS A 77 6.58 -39.24 -40.08
C LYS A 77 5.84 -40.56 -40.29
N THR A 78 6.57 -41.66 -40.47
CA THR A 78 5.99 -42.99 -40.71
C THR A 78 5.60 -43.72 -39.42
N PHE A 79 5.89 -43.16 -38.25
CA PHE A 79 5.59 -43.76 -36.93
C PHE A 79 4.27 -43.26 -36.31
N LEU A 80 3.54 -42.35 -36.97
CA LEU A 80 2.26 -41.83 -36.49
C LEU A 80 1.27 -42.98 -36.20
N PRO A 81 0.57 -42.95 -35.06
CA PRO A 81 0.37 -41.82 -34.14
C PRO A 81 1.47 -41.60 -33.08
N MET A 82 2.55 -42.41 -33.04
CA MET A 82 3.68 -42.19 -32.12
C MET A 82 4.61 -41.10 -32.65
N GLU A 83 5.20 -40.32 -31.75
CA GLU A 83 6.18 -39.28 -32.08
C GLU A 83 7.61 -39.81 -31.99
N VAL A 84 8.47 -39.46 -32.96
CA VAL A 84 9.89 -39.81 -32.93
C VAL A 84 10.68 -38.69 -32.26
N ILE A 85 11.22 -38.96 -31.09
CA ILE A 85 12.07 -38.01 -30.34
C ILE A 85 13.53 -38.09 -30.77
N GLU A 86 14.02 -39.29 -31.09
CA GLU A 86 15.40 -39.49 -31.49
C GLU A 86 15.54 -40.62 -32.53
N SER A 87 16.46 -40.43 -33.48
CA SER A 87 16.86 -41.45 -34.45
C SER A 87 18.36 -41.71 -34.29
N PHE A 88 18.71 -42.82 -33.64
CA PHE A 88 20.09 -43.20 -33.38
C PHE A 88 20.82 -43.64 -34.65
N PRO A 89 22.16 -43.49 -34.75
CA PRO A 89 22.91 -44.00 -35.89
C PRO A 89 22.75 -45.52 -36.05
N ALA A 90 22.80 -46.02 -37.28
CA ALA A 90 22.70 -47.45 -37.55
C ALA A 90 24.03 -48.15 -37.19
N ASP A 91 23.94 -49.26 -36.46
CA ASP A 91 25.07 -50.11 -36.13
C ASP A 91 25.11 -51.31 -37.08
N THR A 92 26.27 -51.64 -37.65
CA THR A 92 26.41 -52.71 -38.66
C THR A 92 27.42 -53.74 -38.20
N THR A 93 26.96 -54.98 -38.02
CA THR A 93 27.82 -56.13 -37.74
C THR A 93 27.92 -57.03 -38.97
N ILE A 94 29.12 -57.48 -39.32
CA ILE A 94 29.37 -58.35 -40.47
C ILE A 94 29.51 -59.80 -39.99
N LYS A 95 28.70 -60.72 -40.53
CA LYS A 95 28.81 -62.16 -40.24
C LYS A 95 28.59 -62.97 -41.52
N ASN A 96 29.55 -63.83 -41.88
CA ASN A 96 29.47 -64.71 -43.06
C ASN A 96 29.06 -63.98 -44.36
N ASN A 97 29.70 -62.84 -44.67
CA ASN A 97 29.43 -62.03 -45.86
C ASN A 97 28.04 -61.37 -45.95
N ARG A 98 27.30 -61.33 -44.83
CA ARG A 98 26.03 -60.59 -44.68
C ARG A 98 26.17 -59.49 -43.62
N TYR A 99 25.52 -58.36 -43.85
CA TYR A 99 25.37 -57.28 -42.90
C TYR A 99 24.14 -57.52 -42.03
N ASN A 100 24.32 -57.44 -40.73
CA ASN A 100 23.24 -57.27 -39.76
C ASN A 100 23.25 -55.81 -39.30
N ILE A 101 22.27 -55.04 -39.76
CA ILE A 101 22.18 -53.61 -39.48
C ILE A 101 21.07 -53.39 -38.45
N ILE A 102 21.43 -52.78 -37.33
CA ILE A 102 20.52 -52.44 -36.24
C ILE A 102 20.32 -50.93 -36.23
N LYS A 103 19.07 -50.49 -36.37
CA LYS A 103 18.67 -49.08 -36.30
C LYS A 103 17.67 -48.91 -35.17
N LYS A 104 17.92 -47.93 -34.29
CA LYS A 104 17.05 -47.64 -33.15
C LYS A 104 16.38 -46.27 -33.31
N TYR A 105 15.17 -46.18 -32.77
CA TYR A 105 14.37 -44.96 -32.68
C TYR A 105 13.82 -44.83 -31.27
N GLY A 106 13.90 -43.65 -30.68
CA GLY A 106 13.16 -43.29 -29.49
C GLY A 106 11.79 -42.78 -29.91
N LEU A 107 10.72 -43.43 -29.45
CA LEU A 107 9.34 -43.01 -29.70
C LEU A 107 8.68 -42.57 -28.39
N THR A 108 7.67 -41.69 -28.45
CA THR A 108 6.85 -41.34 -27.28
C THR A 108 5.42 -40.96 -27.68
N GLN A 109 4.56 -40.77 -26.68
CA GLN A 109 3.18 -40.30 -26.82
C GLN A 109 2.77 -39.48 -25.59
N PHE A 110 2.06 -38.38 -25.83
CA PHE A 110 1.65 -37.43 -24.78
C PHE A 110 0.19 -37.60 -24.33
N ASP A 111 -0.56 -38.47 -25.00
CA ASP A 111 -1.95 -38.81 -24.66
C ASP A 111 -2.08 -40.27 -24.22
N THR A 112 -3.03 -40.55 -23.33
CA THR A 112 -3.33 -41.93 -22.89
C THR A 112 -4.12 -42.71 -23.92
N GLY A 113 -3.94 -44.03 -23.93
CA GLY A 113 -4.68 -44.93 -24.80
C GLY A 113 -3.84 -46.03 -25.41
N ALA A 114 -4.46 -46.81 -26.29
CA ALA A 114 -3.80 -47.87 -27.04
C ALA A 114 -3.44 -47.35 -28.44
N TYR A 115 -2.15 -47.30 -28.74
CA TYR A 115 -1.62 -46.80 -30.01
C TYR A 115 -0.97 -47.95 -30.78
N THR A 116 -1.08 -47.94 -32.11
CA THR A 116 -0.45 -48.94 -32.97
C THR A 116 0.64 -48.28 -33.79
N ILE A 117 1.88 -48.70 -33.60
CA ILE A 117 3.00 -48.36 -34.47
C ILE A 117 2.76 -49.09 -35.80
N PRO A 118 2.54 -48.37 -36.92
CA PRO A 118 2.31 -49.01 -38.20
C PRO A 118 3.56 -49.76 -38.67
N GLY A 119 3.37 -50.76 -39.53
CA GLY A 119 4.47 -51.51 -40.12
C GLY A 119 5.42 -50.61 -40.90
N GLN A 120 6.71 -50.72 -40.61
CA GLN A 120 7.73 -49.82 -41.14
C GLN A 120 8.33 -50.37 -42.43
N ARG A 121 8.43 -49.50 -43.45
CA ARG A 121 8.97 -49.87 -44.75
C ARG A 121 10.48 -49.62 -44.81
N VAL A 122 11.24 -50.66 -45.13
CA VAL A 122 12.70 -50.65 -45.33
C VAL A 122 13.00 -51.05 -46.77
N LEU A 123 13.85 -50.29 -47.45
CA LEU A 123 14.31 -50.62 -48.81
C LEU A 123 15.67 -51.30 -48.72
N ILE A 124 15.82 -52.48 -49.32
CA ILE A 124 17.08 -53.21 -49.45
C ILE A 124 17.36 -53.37 -50.94
N GLY A 125 18.31 -52.59 -51.47
CA GLY A 125 18.47 -52.42 -52.92
C GLY A 125 17.20 -51.84 -53.54
N GLU A 126 16.60 -52.54 -54.50
CA GLU A 126 15.35 -52.14 -55.17
C GLU A 126 14.09 -52.77 -54.56
N GLN A 127 14.24 -53.66 -53.56
CA GLN A 127 13.12 -54.36 -52.94
C GLN A 127 12.65 -53.67 -51.65
N ALA A 128 11.34 -53.59 -51.47
CA ALA A 128 10.72 -53.03 -50.28
C ALA A 128 10.22 -54.13 -49.34
N PHE A 129 10.67 -54.09 -48.09
CA PHE A 129 10.22 -54.95 -47.01
C PHE A 129 9.43 -54.12 -46.00
N THR A 130 8.37 -54.69 -45.43
CA THR A 130 7.55 -54.02 -44.42
C THR A 130 7.53 -54.87 -43.16
N THR A 131 7.69 -54.24 -42.00
CA THR A 131 7.61 -54.93 -40.71
C THR A 131 6.17 -55.11 -40.24
N ASP A 132 6.00 -55.97 -39.25
CA ASP A 132 4.73 -56.08 -38.54
C ASP A 132 4.43 -54.79 -37.74
N SER A 133 3.15 -54.50 -37.55
CA SER A 133 2.68 -53.43 -36.68
C SER A 133 2.72 -53.85 -35.21
N ILE A 134 3.02 -52.92 -34.31
CA ILE A 134 3.15 -53.19 -32.87
C ILE A 134 2.17 -52.33 -32.08
N GLN A 135 1.38 -52.94 -31.20
CA GLN A 135 0.47 -52.22 -30.30
C GLN A 135 1.18 -51.86 -29.00
N VAL A 136 1.05 -50.61 -28.56
CA VAL A 136 1.64 -50.05 -27.34
C VAL A 136 0.54 -49.38 -26.52
N GLU A 137 0.49 -49.66 -25.23
CA GLU A 137 -0.44 -49.05 -24.27
C GLU A 137 0.25 -47.89 -23.52
N VAL A 138 -0.37 -46.71 -23.52
CA VAL A 138 0.11 -45.52 -22.82
C VAL A 138 -0.78 -45.26 -21.60
N ARG A 139 -0.20 -45.40 -20.41
CA ARG A 139 -0.90 -45.34 -19.13
C ARG A 139 -0.70 -43.99 -18.43
N GLU A 140 -1.71 -43.60 -17.67
CA GLU A 140 -1.64 -42.42 -16.82
C GLU A 140 -0.61 -42.60 -15.69
N VAL A 141 0.03 -41.51 -15.30
CA VAL A 141 0.80 -41.45 -14.07
C VAL A 141 -0.19 -41.21 -12.94
N LEU A 142 -0.52 -42.26 -12.19
CA LEU A 142 -1.35 -42.14 -10.98
C LEU A 142 -0.61 -41.27 -9.96
N VAL A 143 -1.04 -40.02 -9.84
CA VAL A 143 -0.64 -39.16 -8.72
C VAL A 143 -1.52 -39.52 -7.52
N ASP A 144 -0.89 -39.93 -6.42
CA ASP A 144 -1.56 -40.27 -5.17
C ASP A 144 -2.13 -38.99 -4.53
N THR A 145 -3.35 -38.61 -4.91
CA THR A 145 -4.04 -37.42 -4.38
C THR A 145 -4.47 -37.59 -2.93
N THR A 146 -4.35 -38.79 -2.35
CA THR A 146 -4.72 -39.07 -0.94
C THR A 146 -3.66 -38.60 0.06
N LYS A 147 -2.41 -38.37 -0.37
CA LYS A 147 -1.34 -37.81 0.48
C LYS A 147 -1.26 -36.30 0.45
N GLN A 148 -1.96 -35.66 -0.47
CA GLN A 148 -1.98 -34.21 -0.60
C GLN A 148 -3.15 -33.65 0.20
N LYS A 149 -2.86 -32.98 1.32
CA LYS A 149 -3.86 -32.28 2.13
C LYS A 149 -4.58 -31.29 1.22
N MET A 150 -5.88 -31.53 0.95
CA MET A 150 -6.69 -30.56 0.22
C MET A 150 -6.70 -29.26 1.02
N PHE A 151 -6.02 -28.24 0.51
CA PHE A 151 -6.14 -26.89 1.07
C PHE A 151 -7.56 -26.41 0.80
N GLU A 152 -8.16 -25.78 1.81
CA GLU A 152 -9.42 -25.08 1.61
C GLU A 152 -9.28 -24.10 0.44
N ILE A 153 -10.29 -24.05 -0.42
CA ILE A 153 -10.35 -23.04 -1.47
C ILE A 153 -10.26 -21.70 -0.74
N LYS A 154 -9.15 -20.97 -0.94
CA LYS A 154 -9.00 -19.64 -0.36
C LYS A 154 -10.26 -18.85 -0.72
N PRO A 155 -10.98 -18.29 0.27
CA PRO A 155 -12.15 -17.49 -0.04
C PRO A 155 -11.72 -16.41 -1.03
N MET A 156 -12.60 -16.09 -1.98
CA MET A 156 -12.37 -14.95 -2.86
C MET A 156 -12.05 -13.76 -1.96
N VAL A 157 -10.83 -13.22 -2.08
CA VAL A 157 -10.46 -12.00 -1.38
C VAL A 157 -11.40 -10.95 -1.92
N GLU A 158 -12.36 -10.58 -1.10
CA GLU A 158 -13.27 -9.47 -1.37
C GLU A 158 -12.38 -8.23 -1.41
N VAL A 159 -11.93 -7.86 -2.61
CA VAL A 159 -11.31 -6.56 -2.81
C VAL A 159 -12.46 -5.59 -2.62
N ASP A 160 -12.48 -4.94 -1.45
CA ASP A 160 -13.42 -3.87 -1.18
C ASP A 160 -13.45 -2.96 -2.43
N PRO A 161 -14.62 -2.75 -3.06
CA PRO A 161 -14.71 -1.76 -4.13
C PRO A 161 -14.13 -0.46 -3.59
N PRO A 162 -13.48 0.40 -4.40
CA PRO A 162 -12.90 1.65 -3.92
C PRO A 162 -14.01 2.43 -3.24
N SER A 163 -14.07 2.30 -1.92
CA SER A 163 -15.14 2.86 -1.13
C SER A 163 -14.87 4.34 -1.27
N PHE A 164 -15.77 5.05 -1.94
CA PHE A 164 -15.77 6.48 -1.85
C PHE A 164 -16.04 6.76 -0.38
N LYS A 165 -14.97 6.92 0.40
CA LYS A 165 -14.97 7.12 1.85
C LYS A 165 -15.53 8.52 2.09
N TRP A 166 -16.81 8.71 1.82
CA TRP A 166 -17.51 9.98 2.00
C TRP A 166 -17.33 10.49 3.43
N ARG A 167 -17.17 9.57 4.40
CA ARG A 167 -16.75 9.84 5.79
C ARG A 167 -15.41 10.60 5.90
N ASP A 168 -14.42 10.32 5.05
CA ASP A 168 -13.17 11.09 4.99
C ASP A 168 -13.43 12.50 4.40
N TYR A 169 -14.40 12.64 3.50
CA TYR A 169 -14.82 13.94 2.92
C TYR A 169 -15.68 14.80 3.85
N VAL A 170 -16.35 14.21 4.84
CA VAL A 170 -17.11 14.95 5.87
C VAL A 170 -16.18 15.92 6.61
N TRP A 171 -14.93 15.53 6.89
CA TRP A 171 -13.99 16.40 7.59
C TRP A 171 -13.54 17.59 6.74
N TYR A 172 -13.31 17.40 5.43
CA TYR A 172 -13.06 18.51 4.52
C TYR A 172 -14.26 19.46 4.45
N ALA A 173 -15.49 18.93 4.47
CA ALA A 173 -16.70 19.75 4.53
C ALA A 173 -16.80 20.56 5.85
N VAL A 174 -16.44 19.96 6.99
CA VAL A 174 -16.39 20.65 8.30
C VAL A 174 -15.34 21.76 8.30
N ILE A 175 -14.15 21.51 7.74
CA ILE A 175 -13.08 22.52 7.62
C ILE A 175 -13.53 23.67 6.72
N ILE A 176 -14.14 23.38 5.57
CA ILE A 176 -14.68 24.41 4.66
C ILE A 176 -15.76 25.24 5.37
N LEU A 177 -16.62 24.60 6.16
CA LEU A 177 -17.68 25.29 6.92
C LEU A 177 -17.10 26.18 8.03
N LEU A 178 -16.05 25.74 8.73
CA LEU A 178 -15.34 26.56 9.72
C LEU A 178 -14.63 27.76 9.08
N VAL A 179 -13.94 27.56 7.95
CA VAL A 179 -13.28 28.64 7.20
C VAL A 179 -14.32 29.63 6.65
N GLY A 180 -15.45 29.13 6.13
CA GLY A 180 -16.56 29.96 5.69
C GLY A 180 -17.18 30.78 6.83
N ALA A 181 -17.42 30.16 8.00
CA ALA A 181 -17.91 30.85 9.19
C ALA A 181 -16.93 31.94 9.67
N LEU A 182 -15.63 31.63 9.67
CA LEU A 182 -14.57 32.59 10.03
C LEU A 182 -14.52 33.77 9.05
N LEU A 183 -14.60 33.51 7.74
CA LEU A 183 -14.64 34.57 6.72
C LEU A 183 -15.87 35.46 6.89
N ILE A 184 -17.06 34.87 7.11
CA ILE A 184 -18.30 35.63 7.35
C ILE A 184 -18.17 36.47 8.63
N PHE A 185 -17.60 35.91 9.69
CA PHE A 185 -17.34 36.63 10.94
C PHE A 185 -16.39 37.82 10.72
N LEU A 186 -15.26 37.62 10.03
CA LEU A 186 -14.30 38.68 9.73
C LEU A 186 -14.91 39.77 8.83
N LEU A 187 -15.71 39.41 7.83
CA LEU A 187 -16.40 40.36 6.98
C LEU A 187 -17.42 41.19 7.77
N ARG A 188 -18.20 40.56 8.67
CA ARG A 188 -19.12 41.29 9.56
C ARG A 188 -18.37 42.18 10.54
N TYR A 189 -17.26 41.72 11.09
CA TYR A 189 -16.42 42.51 12.00
C TYR A 189 -15.83 43.75 11.30
N ARG A 190 -15.34 43.61 10.07
CA ARG A 190 -14.86 44.75 9.26
C ARG A 190 -15.96 45.74 8.94
N LYS A 191 -17.18 45.28 8.62
CA LYS A 191 -18.33 46.17 8.38
C LYS A 191 -18.71 46.98 9.62
N LYS A 192 -18.76 46.33 10.80
CA LYS A 192 -19.02 47.03 12.07
C LYS A 192 -17.96 48.10 12.37
N LYS A 193 -16.68 47.78 12.17
CA LYS A 193 -15.59 48.75 12.38
C LYS A 193 -15.60 49.95 11.44
N LYS A 194 -16.03 49.78 10.17
CA LYS A 194 -16.20 50.93 9.26
C LYS A 194 -17.28 51.89 9.76
N ALA A 195 -18.38 51.36 10.28
CA ALA A 195 -19.45 52.18 10.87
C ALA A 195 -19.00 52.86 12.17
N GLU A 196 -18.15 52.20 12.96
CA GLU A 196 -17.61 52.73 14.21
C GLU A 196 -16.55 53.82 13.98
N LYS A 197 -15.69 53.68 12.96
CA LYS A 197 -14.73 54.73 12.55
C LYS A 197 -15.39 56.02 12.07
N ALA A 198 -16.59 55.95 11.48
CA ALA A 198 -17.35 57.16 11.14
C ALA A 198 -17.77 57.95 12.39
N LYS A 199 -17.77 57.30 13.57
CA LYS A 199 -18.02 57.92 14.87
C LYS A 199 -16.76 58.53 15.52
N GLU A 200 -15.57 58.30 14.94
CA GLU A 200 -14.27 58.78 15.47
C GLU A 200 -13.85 60.16 14.92
N LEU A 201 -14.56 60.73 13.94
CA LEU A 201 -14.22 62.08 13.45
C LEU A 201 -14.44 63.12 14.57
N PRO A 202 -13.49 64.04 14.80
CA PRO A 202 -13.66 65.16 15.72
C PRO A 202 -14.94 65.95 15.43
N PRO A 203 -15.60 66.55 16.44
CA PRO A 203 -16.90 67.22 16.26
C PRO A 203 -16.88 68.31 15.19
N TYR A 204 -15.79 69.10 15.12
CA TYR A 204 -15.57 70.08 14.05
C TYR A 204 -15.55 69.47 12.65
N GLU A 205 -14.70 68.45 12.42
CA GLU A 205 -14.58 67.81 11.09
C GLU A 205 -15.89 67.16 10.66
N ARG A 206 -16.63 66.59 11.62
CA ARG A 206 -17.94 66.00 11.39
C ARG A 206 -18.97 67.05 10.98
N ALA A 207 -18.94 68.22 11.60
CA ALA A 207 -19.84 69.32 11.26
C ALA A 207 -19.55 69.88 9.86
N ILE A 208 -18.28 70.11 9.52
CA ILE A 208 -17.89 70.57 8.17
C ILE A 208 -18.25 69.55 7.09
N GLU A 209 -18.01 68.26 7.34
CA GLU A 209 -18.37 67.20 6.40
C GLU A 209 -19.90 67.08 6.25
N ALA A 210 -20.68 67.27 7.31
CA ALA A 210 -22.13 67.33 7.24
C ALA A 210 -22.61 68.52 6.39
N LEU A 211 -22.04 69.72 6.56
CA LEU A 211 -22.32 70.87 5.69
C LEU A 211 -21.97 70.60 4.22
N ARG A 212 -20.84 69.93 3.95
CA ARG A 212 -20.43 69.53 2.60
C ARG A 212 -21.40 68.50 1.98
N MET A 213 -21.93 67.58 2.78
CA MET A 213 -22.96 66.65 2.33
C MET A 213 -24.27 67.37 1.98
N ILE A 214 -24.64 68.40 2.74
CA ILE A 214 -25.80 69.25 2.42
C ILE A 214 -25.59 69.95 1.06
N ASP A 215 -24.39 70.48 0.77
CA ASP A 215 -24.11 71.16 -0.50
C ASP A 215 -24.16 70.24 -1.72
N THR A 216 -23.72 68.99 -1.55
CA THR A 216 -23.72 67.97 -2.61
C THR A 216 -25.08 67.27 -2.75
N SER A 217 -26.04 67.58 -1.90
CA SER A 217 -27.39 67.00 -1.95
C SER A 217 -28.33 67.79 -2.88
N ASP A 218 -29.21 67.09 -3.59
CA ASP A 218 -30.24 67.71 -4.45
C ASP A 218 -31.43 68.29 -3.62
N LEU A 219 -31.29 68.49 -2.31
CA LEU A 219 -32.42 68.85 -1.42
C LEU A 219 -33.07 70.19 -1.81
N LEU A 220 -32.26 71.18 -2.17
CA LEU A 220 -32.74 72.48 -2.67
C LEU A 220 -33.31 72.38 -4.10
N GLU A 221 -32.92 71.39 -4.88
CA GLU A 221 -33.45 71.15 -6.23
C GLU A 221 -34.80 70.42 -6.20
N LYS A 222 -34.99 69.54 -5.21
CA LYS A 222 -36.21 68.77 -4.96
C LYS A 222 -37.22 69.50 -4.06
N ASP A 223 -37.11 70.83 -3.91
CA ASP A 223 -37.99 71.68 -3.08
C ASP A 223 -38.12 71.19 -1.61
N SER A 224 -37.11 70.47 -1.11
CA SER A 224 -37.12 69.81 0.21
C SER A 224 -36.53 70.71 1.30
N HIS A 225 -37.03 71.95 1.38
CA HIS A 225 -36.54 72.99 2.30
C HIS A 225 -36.59 72.58 3.78
N LYS A 226 -37.63 71.82 4.18
CA LYS A 226 -37.76 71.30 5.54
C LYS A 226 -36.58 70.39 5.91
N GLU A 227 -36.20 69.48 5.02
CA GLU A 227 -35.12 68.52 5.27
C GLU A 227 -33.76 69.22 5.25
N TYR A 228 -33.56 70.14 4.31
CA TYR A 228 -32.36 70.99 4.25
C TYR A 228 -32.11 71.74 5.56
N TYR A 229 -33.12 72.47 6.06
CA TYR A 229 -33.00 73.24 7.28
C TYR A 229 -32.98 72.38 8.55
N SER A 230 -33.53 71.16 8.51
CA SER A 230 -33.32 70.16 9.56
C SER A 230 -31.87 69.75 9.69
N ILE A 231 -31.25 69.30 8.61
CA ILE A 231 -29.86 68.87 8.66
C ILE A 231 -28.95 70.06 9.03
N LEU A 232 -29.23 71.26 8.51
CA LEU A 232 -28.44 72.46 8.79
C LEU A 232 -28.49 72.86 10.27
N SER A 233 -29.68 72.99 10.86
CA SER A 233 -29.79 73.36 12.28
C SER A 233 -29.26 72.26 13.20
N ASP A 234 -29.49 71.00 12.85
CA ASP A 234 -29.07 69.87 13.68
C ASP A 234 -27.54 69.75 13.65
N THR A 235 -26.90 70.06 12.53
CA THR A 235 -25.43 70.13 12.42
C THR A 235 -24.87 71.20 13.34
N ALA A 236 -25.42 72.42 13.30
CA ALA A 236 -24.99 73.52 14.15
C ALA A 236 -25.17 73.21 15.64
N ARG A 237 -26.37 72.77 16.02
CA ARG A 237 -26.69 72.46 17.41
C ARG A 237 -25.86 71.29 17.92
N LYS A 238 -25.61 70.25 17.11
CA LYS A 238 -24.82 69.08 17.50
C LYS A 238 -23.35 69.41 17.70
N TYR A 239 -22.80 70.29 16.88
CA TYR A 239 -21.45 70.82 17.10
C TYR A 239 -21.35 71.58 18.43
N ILE A 240 -22.31 72.47 18.69
CA ILE A 240 -22.38 73.22 19.95
C ILE A 240 -22.59 72.28 21.15
N ASP A 241 -23.38 71.21 20.98
CA ASP A 241 -23.64 70.17 21.98
C ASP A 241 -22.37 69.47 22.45
N GLU A 242 -21.51 69.12 21.50
CA GLU A 242 -20.28 68.35 21.77
C GLU A 242 -19.12 69.22 22.27
N GLU A 243 -19.05 70.51 21.90
CA GLU A 243 -17.87 71.37 22.15
C GLU A 243 -18.09 72.47 23.21
N ILE A 244 -19.34 72.86 23.48
CA ILE A 244 -19.62 74.04 24.33
C ILE A 244 -20.69 73.73 25.39
N TYR A 245 -21.85 73.23 24.98
CA TYR A 245 -23.01 73.07 25.85
C TYR A 245 -23.76 71.77 25.57
N ASP A 246 -23.55 70.78 26.44
CA ASP A 246 -24.04 69.39 26.40
C ASP A 246 -25.58 69.17 26.38
N HIS A 247 -26.38 70.24 26.27
CA HIS A 247 -27.84 70.16 26.12
C HIS A 247 -28.36 71.02 24.95
N ALA A 248 -27.50 71.40 24.00
CA ALA A 248 -27.88 72.20 22.83
C ALA A 248 -28.88 71.49 21.91
N MET A 249 -28.84 70.15 21.84
CA MET A 249 -29.84 69.35 21.12
C MET A 249 -31.23 69.42 21.76
N GLU A 250 -31.31 69.50 23.08
CA GLU A 250 -32.55 69.48 23.87
C GLU A 250 -33.14 70.88 24.09
N SER A 251 -32.34 71.91 23.84
CA SER A 251 -32.73 73.31 24.05
C SER A 251 -33.54 73.90 22.89
N THR A 252 -34.46 74.80 23.20
CA THR A 252 -35.07 75.66 22.17
C THR A 252 -34.06 76.67 21.61
N THR A 253 -34.35 77.27 20.45
CA THR A 253 -33.45 78.25 19.83
C THR A 253 -33.17 79.44 20.76
N ASP A 254 -34.18 79.94 21.48
CA ASP A 254 -33.99 81.06 22.40
C ASP A 254 -33.19 80.67 23.66
N GLU A 255 -33.41 79.47 24.20
CA GLU A 255 -32.65 78.95 25.35
C GLU A 255 -31.18 78.74 25.00
N LEU A 256 -30.89 78.16 23.83
CA LEU A 256 -29.53 77.94 23.35
C LEU A 256 -28.77 79.28 23.21
N ILE A 257 -29.39 80.27 22.58
CA ILE A 257 -28.78 81.59 22.40
C ILE A 257 -28.62 82.32 23.74
N ALA A 258 -29.58 82.19 24.66
CA ALA A 258 -29.45 82.76 26.01
C ALA A 258 -28.30 82.11 26.79
N ARG A 259 -28.10 80.79 26.65
CA ARG A 259 -26.99 80.08 27.29
C ARG A 259 -25.65 80.52 26.72
N LEU A 260 -25.51 80.54 25.39
CA LEU A 260 -24.28 80.97 24.73
C LEU A 260 -23.91 82.43 25.07
N ASN A 261 -24.89 83.34 25.18
CA ASN A 261 -24.63 84.70 25.66
C ASN A 261 -24.02 84.72 27.07
N ARG A 262 -24.51 83.88 28.00
CA ARG A 262 -23.97 83.80 29.36
C ARG A 262 -22.53 83.29 29.38
N GLU A 263 -22.18 82.34 28.51
CA GLU A 263 -20.80 81.82 28.41
C GLU A 263 -19.83 82.86 27.81
N ILE A 264 -20.34 83.77 26.96
CA ILE A 264 -19.58 84.92 26.46
C ILE A 264 -19.40 85.95 27.59
N GLU A 265 -20.45 86.25 28.36
CA GLU A 265 -20.40 87.17 29.50
C GLU A 265 -19.49 86.67 30.64
N SER A 266 -19.40 85.36 30.87
CA SER A 266 -18.51 84.74 31.86
C SER A 266 -17.03 84.70 31.41
N GLY A 267 -16.75 85.06 30.16
CA GLY A 267 -15.41 85.00 29.57
C GLY A 267 -14.93 83.57 29.26
N THR A 268 -15.83 82.58 29.29
CA THR A 268 -15.53 81.17 29.02
C THR A 268 -15.51 80.88 27.51
N LEU A 269 -16.27 81.65 26.73
CA LEU A 269 -16.32 81.58 25.26
C LEU A 269 -15.96 82.93 24.64
N LEU A 270 -14.86 83.00 23.89
CA LEU A 270 -14.41 84.24 23.23
C LEU A 270 -15.04 84.40 21.83
N LEU A 271 -16.36 84.62 21.77
CA LEU A 271 -17.10 84.78 20.52
C LEU A 271 -17.67 86.19 20.36
N GLU A 272 -17.59 86.75 19.14
CA GLU A 272 -18.18 88.04 18.81
C GLU A 272 -19.71 88.00 18.86
N SER A 273 -20.33 89.04 19.43
CA SER A 273 -21.81 89.15 19.52
C SER A 273 -22.50 89.07 18.15
N GLU A 274 -21.87 89.57 17.09
CA GLU A 274 -22.36 89.48 15.72
C GLU A 274 -22.52 88.03 15.24
N THR A 275 -21.54 87.18 15.53
CA THR A 275 -21.55 85.75 15.16
C THR A 275 -22.69 85.00 15.85
N LEU A 276 -22.99 85.36 17.10
CA LEU A 276 -24.12 84.79 17.83
C LEU A 276 -25.48 85.24 17.26
N GLN A 277 -25.57 86.49 16.78
CA GLN A 277 -26.77 86.99 16.10
C GLN A 277 -27.00 86.29 14.77
N GLU A 278 -25.94 85.98 14.01
CA GLU A 278 -26.02 85.19 12.78
C GLU A 278 -26.54 83.77 13.06
N LEU A 279 -26.00 83.09 14.07
CA LEU A 279 -26.49 81.78 14.51
C LEU A 279 -27.98 81.84 14.87
N LYS A 280 -28.40 82.84 15.66
CA LYS A 280 -29.81 83.03 16.03
C LYS A 280 -30.69 83.19 14.79
N ARG A 281 -30.28 84.04 13.84
CA ARG A 281 -31.04 84.29 12.60
C ARG A 281 -31.22 83.00 11.79
N VAL A 282 -30.18 82.20 11.63
CA VAL A 282 -30.26 80.95 10.86
C VAL A 282 -31.12 79.91 11.57
N LEU A 283 -30.97 79.73 12.89
CA LEU A 283 -31.79 78.78 13.65
C LEU A 283 -33.27 79.16 13.65
N MET A 284 -33.61 80.45 13.76
CA MET A 284 -35.00 80.91 13.62
C MET A 284 -35.55 80.67 12.21
N THR A 285 -34.73 80.87 11.17
CA THR A 285 -35.11 80.58 9.78
C THR A 285 -35.37 79.08 9.59
N ALA A 286 -34.54 78.23 10.23
CA ALA A 286 -34.71 76.79 10.22
C ALA A 286 -36.02 76.36 10.93
N ASP A 287 -36.33 76.95 12.08
CA ASP A 287 -37.58 76.69 12.80
C ASP A 287 -38.81 77.08 11.96
N LEU A 288 -38.76 78.22 11.28
CA LEU A 288 -39.81 78.64 10.34
C LEU A 288 -39.97 77.66 9.15
N ALA A 289 -38.87 77.17 8.60
CA ALA A 289 -38.91 76.17 7.52
C ALA A 289 -39.45 74.81 8.00
N LYS A 290 -39.08 74.39 9.22
CA LYS A 290 -39.48 73.11 9.83
C LYS A 290 -40.95 73.05 10.21
N PHE A 291 -41.43 74.11 10.87
CA PHE A 291 -42.73 74.12 11.55
C PHE A 291 -43.76 75.00 10.84
N ALA A 292 -43.35 76.14 10.28
CA ALA A 292 -44.23 77.07 9.58
C ALA A 292 -44.27 76.87 8.05
N LYS A 293 -43.60 75.83 7.53
CA LYS A 293 -43.48 75.52 6.09
C LYS A 293 -42.95 76.70 5.26
N SER A 294 -42.13 77.56 5.87
CA SER A 294 -41.44 78.63 5.16
C SER A 294 -40.52 78.06 4.07
N ARG A 295 -40.40 78.78 2.95
CA ARG A 295 -39.55 78.39 1.82
C ARG A 295 -38.57 79.52 1.50
N PRO A 296 -37.46 79.63 2.24
CA PRO A 296 -36.39 80.57 1.90
C PRO A 296 -35.87 80.28 0.49
N ASP A 297 -35.53 81.32 -0.25
CA ASP A 297 -34.98 81.14 -1.60
C ASP A 297 -33.59 80.48 -1.55
N LYS A 298 -33.14 79.98 -2.71
CA LYS A 298 -31.87 79.23 -2.80
C LYS A 298 -30.64 80.08 -2.43
N LEU A 299 -30.67 81.40 -2.63
CA LEU A 299 -29.55 82.27 -2.25
C LEU A 299 -29.52 82.44 -0.74
N THR A 300 -30.68 82.67 -0.12
CA THR A 300 -30.81 82.74 1.35
C THR A 300 -30.38 81.43 2.00
N ALA A 301 -30.79 80.27 1.48
CA ALA A 301 -30.38 78.97 2.01
C ALA A 301 -28.86 78.74 1.96
N ARG A 302 -28.20 79.14 0.85
CA ARG A 302 -26.74 79.06 0.73
C ARG A 302 -26.02 80.04 1.66
N ALA A 303 -26.57 81.25 1.84
CA ALA A 303 -26.05 82.22 2.79
C ALA A 303 -26.15 81.72 4.24
N ASP A 304 -27.29 81.11 4.61
CA ASP A 304 -27.51 80.50 5.92
C ASP A 304 -26.53 79.35 6.20
N ARG A 305 -26.27 78.51 5.21
CA ARG A 305 -25.25 77.45 5.32
C ARG A 305 -23.85 78.02 5.52
N THR A 306 -23.50 79.08 4.81
CA THR A 306 -22.21 79.77 4.95
C THR A 306 -22.07 80.40 6.34
N ALA A 307 -23.14 81.00 6.86
CA ALA A 307 -23.17 81.55 8.21
C ALA A 307 -22.95 80.47 9.28
N ILE A 308 -23.55 79.28 9.15
CA ILE A 308 -23.29 78.16 10.08
C ILE A 308 -21.84 77.69 10.02
N GLU A 309 -21.24 77.60 8.84
CA GLU A 309 -19.81 77.27 8.71
C GLU A 309 -18.92 78.32 9.40
N GLN A 310 -19.22 79.61 9.21
CA GLN A 310 -18.50 80.70 9.86
C GLN A 310 -18.63 80.66 11.38
N VAL A 311 -19.83 80.39 11.89
CA VAL A 311 -20.06 80.18 13.32
C VAL A 311 -19.21 79.02 13.83
N ILE A 312 -19.24 77.85 13.19
CA ILE A 312 -18.45 76.68 13.59
C ILE A 312 -16.94 76.99 13.59
N ASN A 313 -16.44 77.68 12.57
CA ASN A 313 -15.02 78.06 12.47
C ASN A 313 -14.59 79.02 13.57
N LYS A 314 -15.32 80.14 13.74
CA LYS A 314 -15.02 81.13 14.78
C LYS A 314 -15.14 80.56 16.19
N THR A 315 -16.06 79.63 16.39
CA THR A 315 -16.27 79.00 17.69
C THR A 315 -15.15 78.02 18.01
N LYS A 316 -14.60 77.29 17.02
CA LYS A 316 -13.41 76.45 17.19
C LYS A 316 -12.19 77.27 17.61
N GLU A 317 -11.99 78.43 16.99
CA GLU A 317 -10.87 79.33 17.30
C GLU A 317 -10.98 79.95 18.71
N ALA A 318 -12.20 80.02 19.25
CA ALA A 318 -12.48 80.57 20.57
C ALA A 318 -12.30 79.58 21.73
N ILE A 319 -12.09 78.29 21.45
CA ILE A 319 -11.84 77.25 22.46
C ILE A 319 -10.31 77.21 22.73
N PRO A 320 -9.85 77.37 23.98
CA PRO A 320 -8.43 77.35 24.30
C PRO A 320 -7.79 75.99 23.97
N GLU A 321 -6.59 75.99 23.40
CA GLU A 321 -5.85 74.76 23.12
C GLU A 321 -5.53 74.00 24.43
N PRO A 322 -5.64 72.66 24.45
CA PRO A 322 -5.30 71.86 25.63
C PRO A 322 -3.84 72.04 26.03
N THR A 323 -3.53 71.89 27.32
CA THR A 323 -2.16 72.06 27.83
C THR A 323 -1.26 70.92 27.32
N GLU A 324 0.03 71.18 27.08
CA GLU A 324 0.99 70.17 26.55
C GLU A 324 1.01 68.87 27.37
N GLU A 325 0.86 68.96 28.70
CA GLU A 325 0.76 67.81 29.60
C GLU A 325 -0.50 66.95 29.36
N GLU A 326 -1.63 67.57 29.02
CA GLU A 326 -2.89 66.88 28.75
C GLU A 326 -2.84 66.16 27.40
N LEU A 327 -2.19 66.78 26.40
CA LEU A 327 -1.96 66.17 25.08
C LEU A 327 -1.05 64.94 25.17
N LEU A 328 0.03 65.04 25.96
CA LEU A 328 0.95 63.91 26.18
C LEU A 328 0.27 62.77 26.94
N ALA A 329 -0.51 63.07 27.97
CA ALA A 329 -1.26 62.08 28.73
C ALA A 329 -2.30 61.34 27.86
N ASP A 330 -3.00 62.05 26.98
CA ASP A 330 -3.95 61.45 26.06
C ASP A 330 -3.27 60.61 24.95
N GLU A 331 -2.11 61.05 24.45
CA GLU A 331 -1.31 60.24 23.53
C GLU A 331 -0.80 58.94 24.16
N GLU A 332 -0.28 58.99 25.39
CA GLU A 332 0.17 57.81 26.13
C GLU A 332 -1.00 56.87 26.43
N TYR A 333 -2.15 57.42 26.81
CA TYR A 333 -3.37 56.64 27.01
C TYR A 333 -3.83 55.95 25.72
N ARG A 334 -3.81 56.66 24.57
CA ARG A 334 -4.14 56.10 23.26
C ARG A 334 -3.14 55.02 22.83
N LYS A 335 -1.84 55.25 23.01
CA LYS A 335 -0.78 54.27 22.70
C LYS A 335 -0.92 53.02 23.57
N THR A 336 -1.13 53.15 24.88
CA THR A 336 -1.29 52.01 25.78
C THR A 336 -2.57 51.23 25.50
N LYS A 337 -3.69 51.90 25.18
CA LYS A 337 -4.93 51.24 24.75
C LYS A 337 -4.74 50.49 23.42
N ALA A 338 -4.10 51.11 22.44
CA ALA A 338 -3.81 50.49 21.15
C ALA A 338 -2.88 49.27 21.30
N GLN A 339 -1.84 49.36 22.13
CA GLN A 339 -0.95 48.24 22.44
C GLN A 339 -1.71 47.09 23.13
N LYS A 340 -2.54 47.37 24.14
CA LYS A 340 -3.37 46.36 24.80
C LYS A 340 -4.34 45.70 23.82
N GLU A 341 -4.95 46.46 22.91
CA GLU A 341 -5.79 45.90 21.86
C GLU A 341 -5.01 45.03 20.87
N GLN A 342 -3.81 45.45 20.48
CA GLN A 342 -2.97 44.69 19.55
C GLN A 342 -2.49 43.38 20.20
N GLN A 343 -2.06 43.43 21.46
CA GLN A 343 -1.70 42.24 22.24
C GLN A 343 -2.90 41.28 22.37
N ARG A 344 -4.09 41.79 22.71
CA ARG A 344 -5.31 40.95 22.75
C ARG A 344 -5.61 40.30 21.40
N LYS A 345 -5.45 41.02 20.29
CA LYS A 345 -5.64 40.46 18.94
C LYS A 345 -4.62 39.36 18.64
N ILE A 346 -3.36 39.55 19.01
CA ILE A 346 -2.30 38.54 18.82
C ILE A 346 -2.58 37.30 19.66
N VAL A 347 -2.97 37.47 20.93
CA VAL A 347 -3.33 36.36 21.83
C VAL A 347 -4.55 35.59 21.32
N LEU A 348 -5.58 36.30 20.87
CA LEU A 348 -6.75 35.64 20.28
C LEU A 348 -6.41 34.91 18.98
N ALA A 349 -5.54 35.49 18.15
CA ALA A 349 -5.07 34.85 16.93
C ALA A 349 -4.22 33.60 17.23
N SER A 350 -3.34 33.64 18.22
CA SER A 350 -2.53 32.48 18.61
C SER A 350 -3.40 31.37 19.19
N ILE A 351 -4.39 31.69 20.03
CA ILE A 351 -5.36 30.71 20.54
C ILE A 351 -6.13 30.08 19.38
N ALA A 352 -6.57 30.86 18.39
CA ALA A 352 -7.28 30.33 17.23
C ALA A 352 -6.40 29.37 16.40
N VAL A 353 -5.12 29.70 16.20
CA VAL A 353 -4.16 28.81 15.51
C VAL A 353 -3.96 27.51 16.30
N VAL A 354 -3.74 27.58 17.60
CA VAL A 354 -3.57 26.39 18.47
C VAL A 354 -4.82 25.53 18.44
N ALA A 355 -6.02 26.12 18.49
CA ALA A 355 -7.27 25.40 18.39
C ALA A 355 -7.41 24.68 17.03
N VAL A 356 -7.06 25.33 15.92
CA VAL A 356 -7.09 24.72 14.59
C VAL A 356 -6.09 23.56 14.50
N VAL A 357 -4.86 23.72 14.99
CA VAL A 357 -3.85 22.65 15.02
C VAL A 357 -4.33 21.49 15.89
N GLY A 358 -4.92 21.75 17.06
CA GLY A 358 -5.49 20.73 17.92
C GLY A 358 -6.66 19.97 17.28
N ILE A 359 -7.53 20.66 16.54
CA ILE A 359 -8.61 20.02 15.77
C ILE A 359 -8.04 19.12 14.67
N ILE A 360 -7.07 19.62 13.89
CA ILE A 360 -6.42 18.84 12.83
C ILE A 360 -5.77 17.58 13.42
N PHE A 361 -4.99 17.75 14.49
CA PHE A 361 -4.36 16.63 15.20
C PHE A 361 -5.40 15.62 15.70
N GLY A 362 -6.49 16.09 16.33
CA GLY A 362 -7.57 15.24 16.81
C GLY A 362 -8.27 14.46 15.70
N VAL A 363 -8.49 15.07 14.52
CA VAL A 363 -9.06 14.39 13.35
C VAL A 363 -8.13 13.31 12.81
N VAL A 364 -6.82 13.58 12.75
CA VAL A 364 -5.82 12.60 12.29
C VAL A 364 -5.73 11.42 13.26
N VAL A 365 -5.66 11.69 14.57
CA VAL A 365 -5.68 10.66 15.63
C VAL A 365 -6.96 9.83 15.57
N TRP A 366 -8.11 10.46 15.38
CA TRP A 366 -9.38 9.76 15.28
C TRP A 366 -9.46 8.84 14.04
N ARG A 367 -8.86 9.24 12.92
CA ARG A 367 -8.88 8.48 11.66
C ARG A 367 -7.89 7.32 11.65
N ASN A 368 -6.65 7.58 12.05
CA ASN A 368 -5.54 6.63 11.90
C ASN A 368 -5.25 5.86 13.20
N GLY A 369 -5.83 6.29 14.33
CA GLY A 369 -5.43 5.82 15.65
C GLY A 369 -4.32 6.67 16.24
N TYR A 370 -4.23 6.68 17.58
CA TYR A 370 -3.25 7.48 18.31
C TYR A 370 -1.82 7.03 18.03
N GLN A 371 -1.52 5.73 18.18
CA GLN A 371 -0.17 5.18 17.94
C GLN A 371 0.32 5.46 16.52
N GLU A 372 -0.43 5.09 15.48
CA GLU A 372 -0.03 5.33 14.08
C GLU A 372 0.22 6.84 13.79
N THR A 373 -0.56 7.74 14.40
CA THR A 373 -0.39 9.18 14.22
C THR A 373 0.90 9.68 14.87
N VAL A 374 1.17 9.23 16.11
CA VAL A 374 2.40 9.57 16.84
C VAL A 374 3.61 9.01 16.09
N ASP A 375 3.57 7.74 15.70
CA ASP A 375 4.65 7.05 14.97
C ASP A 375 4.93 7.67 13.61
N SER A 376 3.91 8.26 12.96
CA SER A 376 4.11 8.95 11.70
C SER A 376 4.71 10.34 11.82
N ILE A 377 4.59 10.99 12.98
CA ILE A 377 5.14 12.32 13.22
C ILE A 377 6.53 12.23 13.84
N PHE A 378 6.71 11.34 14.82
CA PHE A 378 7.93 11.19 15.60
C PHE A 378 8.82 10.05 15.11
N GLY A 379 8.30 9.16 14.26
CA GLY A 379 9.00 7.96 13.79
C GLY A 379 8.83 6.79 14.76
N HIS A 380 8.86 5.58 14.21
CA HIS A 380 8.94 4.33 14.97
C HIS A 380 10.08 3.48 14.39
N PRO A 381 11.01 2.95 15.21
CA PRO A 381 12.17 2.21 14.71
C PRO A 381 11.79 1.05 13.76
N THR A 382 10.86 0.19 14.19
CA THR A 382 10.45 -1.00 13.42
C THR A 382 9.65 -0.66 12.16
N ARG A 383 8.86 0.41 12.20
CA ARG A 383 8.18 0.96 11.02
C ARG A 383 9.16 1.43 9.96
N THR A 384 10.32 1.93 10.39
CA THR A 384 11.41 2.33 9.49
C THR A 384 12.05 1.11 8.85
N LEU A 385 12.31 0.05 9.64
CA LEU A 385 12.81 -1.23 9.14
C LEU A 385 11.85 -1.87 8.12
N ALA A 386 10.54 -1.76 8.33
CA ALA A 386 9.54 -2.28 7.40
C ALA A 386 9.56 -1.55 6.03
N LYS A 387 9.71 -0.22 6.05
CA LYS A 387 9.58 0.64 4.85
C LYS A 387 10.86 0.81 4.03
N GLN A 388 12.02 0.55 4.60
CA GLN A 388 13.28 0.69 3.87
C GLN A 388 13.49 -0.43 2.84
N GLU A 389 14.46 -0.24 1.94
CA GLU A 389 14.88 -1.28 1.01
C GLU A 389 15.64 -2.39 1.76
N TRP A 390 15.32 -3.65 1.44
CA TRP A 390 15.90 -4.81 2.12
C TRP A 390 17.00 -5.43 1.28
N ILE A 391 18.00 -5.97 1.97
CA ILE A 391 19.17 -6.59 1.35
C ILE A 391 18.98 -8.10 1.38
N SER A 392 19.14 -8.75 0.24
CA SER A 392 19.17 -10.21 0.14
C SER A 392 20.62 -10.70 0.16
N SER A 393 20.94 -11.55 1.13
CA SER A 393 22.28 -12.10 1.35
C SER A 393 22.20 -13.59 1.63
N ALA A 394 23.28 -14.32 1.32
CA ALA A 394 23.42 -15.74 1.64
C ALA A 394 24.47 -15.93 2.74
N TYR A 395 24.13 -16.74 3.76
CA TYR A 395 24.96 -16.94 4.94
C TYR A 395 25.23 -18.42 5.22
N GLY A 396 26.44 -18.71 5.70
CA GLY A 396 26.82 -20.01 6.23
C GLY A 396 27.04 -21.11 5.18
N THR A 397 27.30 -22.31 5.69
CA THR A 397 27.48 -23.54 4.90
C THR A 397 26.73 -24.69 5.60
N PRO A 398 25.65 -25.24 5.01
CA PRO A 398 25.08 -24.92 3.69
C PRO A 398 24.44 -23.51 3.65
N PRO A 399 24.40 -22.86 2.47
CA PRO A 399 23.99 -21.46 2.34
C PRO A 399 22.49 -21.24 2.57
N VAL A 400 22.17 -20.29 3.45
CA VAL A 400 20.81 -19.78 3.69
C VAL A 400 20.69 -18.39 3.08
N ALA A 401 19.87 -18.25 2.04
CA ALA A 401 19.51 -16.95 1.47
C ALA A 401 18.33 -16.35 2.25
N ILE A 402 18.45 -15.09 2.66
CA ILE A 402 17.44 -14.39 3.45
C ILE A 402 17.47 -12.89 3.12
N ALA A 403 16.29 -12.26 3.09
CA ALA A 403 16.18 -10.81 2.99
C ALA A 403 16.03 -10.19 4.38
N THR A 404 16.92 -9.26 4.70
CA THR A 404 16.96 -8.59 6.01
C THR A 404 17.05 -7.07 5.86
N PRO A 405 16.59 -6.31 6.85
CA PRO A 405 16.70 -4.84 6.84
C PRO A 405 18.16 -4.36 6.82
N GLU A 406 19.05 -5.11 7.46
CA GLU A 406 20.49 -4.84 7.47
C GLU A 406 21.29 -6.14 7.31
N VAL A 407 22.57 -6.03 6.96
CA VAL A 407 23.46 -7.18 6.77
C VAL A 407 23.72 -7.87 8.12
N LEU A 408 23.56 -9.19 8.17
CA LEU A 408 23.86 -9.98 9.37
C LEU A 408 25.36 -10.09 9.55
N LEU A 409 25.85 -9.80 10.75
CA LEU A 409 27.27 -9.84 11.07
C LEU A 409 27.62 -11.18 11.70
N ARG A 410 28.77 -11.76 11.30
CA ARG A 410 29.26 -13.01 11.90
C ARG A 410 29.47 -12.81 13.40
N ASN A 411 28.70 -13.52 14.20
CA ASN A 411 28.85 -13.50 15.64
C ASN A 411 29.90 -14.53 16.06
N ASN A 412 31.13 -14.07 16.23
CA ASN A 412 32.13 -14.83 16.95
C ASN A 412 31.86 -14.60 18.43
N TYR A 413 30.96 -15.39 19.03
CA TYR A 413 30.93 -15.52 20.50
C TYR A 413 32.39 -15.71 20.97
N GLN A 414 32.74 -15.17 22.15
CA GLN A 414 34.04 -15.40 22.78
C GLN A 414 34.15 -16.88 23.20
N LEU A 415 34.22 -17.76 22.20
CA LEU A 415 34.36 -19.19 22.36
C LEU A 415 35.80 -19.44 22.75
N THR A 416 36.00 -20.23 23.81
CA THR A 416 37.31 -20.75 24.14
C THR A 416 37.83 -21.60 22.98
N GLU A 417 39.15 -21.75 22.83
CA GLU A 417 39.75 -22.55 21.75
C GLU A 417 39.22 -24.00 21.73
N GLU A 418 38.83 -24.53 22.90
CA GLU A 418 38.16 -25.83 23.04
C GLU A 418 36.75 -25.84 22.41
N GLN A 419 35.95 -24.80 22.66
CA GLN A 419 34.61 -24.66 22.05
C GLN A 419 34.69 -24.42 20.53
N LYS A 420 35.71 -23.71 20.05
CA LYS A 420 35.97 -23.55 18.60
C LYS A 420 36.33 -24.86 17.91
N GLN A 421 37.00 -25.77 18.61
CA GLN A 421 37.31 -27.11 18.08
C GLN A 421 36.10 -28.04 18.07
N ILE A 422 35.19 -27.93 19.06
CA ILE A 422 33.94 -28.70 19.14
C ILE A 422 32.91 -28.21 18.12
N LEU A 423 32.82 -26.90 17.90
CA LEU A 423 31.87 -26.25 16.98
C LEU A 423 32.44 -26.06 15.56
N LYS A 424 33.49 -26.81 15.19
CA LYS A 424 34.17 -26.66 13.91
C LYS A 424 33.18 -26.96 12.76
N GLY A 425 32.79 -25.92 12.02
CA GLY A 425 31.75 -26.01 10.98
C GLY A 425 30.43 -25.32 11.34
N ASN A 426 30.30 -24.78 12.56
CA ASN A 426 29.14 -23.99 12.97
C ASN A 426 29.40 -22.50 12.71
N GLU A 427 28.51 -21.87 11.97
CA GLU A 427 28.56 -20.44 11.69
C GLU A 427 27.28 -19.78 12.20
N THR A 428 27.39 -18.57 12.75
CA THR A 428 26.23 -17.81 13.22
C THR A 428 26.38 -16.35 12.83
N PHE A 429 25.33 -15.79 12.26
CA PHE A 429 25.25 -14.42 11.77
C PHE A 429 24.07 -13.75 12.43
N VAL A 430 24.25 -12.55 12.98
CA VAL A 430 23.25 -11.89 13.82
C VAL A 430 23.02 -10.44 13.42
N TYR A 431 21.82 -9.95 13.70
CA TYR A 431 21.43 -8.55 13.71
C TYR A 431 20.61 -8.26 14.97
N GLY A 432 20.91 -7.13 15.63
CA GLY A 432 20.23 -6.71 16.85
C GLY A 432 20.56 -7.56 18.08
N GLU A 433 19.76 -7.37 19.12
CA GLU A 433 19.81 -8.07 20.40
C GLU A 433 18.40 -8.53 20.78
N MET A 434 18.25 -9.58 21.59
CA MET A 434 16.93 -10.08 22.01
C MET A 434 16.10 -9.07 22.83
N THR A 435 16.74 -8.01 23.32
CA THR A 435 16.10 -6.87 24.03
C THR A 435 15.98 -5.63 23.14
N GLY A 436 16.24 -5.76 21.84
CA GLY A 436 16.01 -4.72 20.84
C GLY A 436 14.66 -4.91 20.15
N ASN A 437 14.38 -4.04 19.17
CA ASN A 437 13.10 -4.08 18.44
C ASN A 437 12.95 -5.34 17.58
N ILE A 438 14.06 -5.79 16.98
CA ILE A 438 14.12 -7.05 16.26
C ILE A 438 15.52 -7.66 16.40
N TYR A 439 15.54 -8.97 16.62
CA TYR A 439 16.73 -9.80 16.65
C TYR A 439 16.60 -10.86 15.56
N ILE A 440 17.64 -10.99 14.75
CA ILE A 440 17.70 -11.98 13.67
C ILE A 440 18.99 -12.77 13.86
N ALA A 441 18.90 -14.10 13.81
CA ALA A 441 20.06 -14.96 13.82
C ALA A 441 19.91 -16.07 12.77
N VAL A 442 20.96 -16.26 11.98
CA VAL A 442 21.10 -17.38 11.04
C VAL A 442 22.26 -18.23 11.52
N SER A 443 21.98 -19.47 11.88
CA SER A 443 22.96 -20.46 12.32
C SER A 443 23.00 -21.62 11.33
N THR A 444 24.20 -22.00 10.89
CA THR A 444 24.40 -23.14 9.98
C THR A 444 25.44 -24.09 10.56
N VAL A 445 25.20 -25.39 10.44
CA VAL A 445 26.14 -26.46 10.78
C VAL A 445 26.47 -27.20 9.49
N ALA A 446 27.76 -27.26 9.17
CA ALA A 446 28.25 -27.94 7.98
C ALA A 446 27.86 -29.43 7.98
N PRO A 447 27.60 -30.03 6.81
CA PRO A 447 27.22 -31.43 6.71
C PRO A 447 28.25 -32.39 7.29
N ASP A 448 27.81 -33.32 8.16
CA ASP A 448 28.63 -34.45 8.62
C ASP A 448 28.03 -35.78 8.12
N PRO A 449 28.70 -36.50 7.21
CA PRO A 449 28.20 -37.78 6.69
C PRO A 449 28.07 -38.88 7.75
N LYS A 450 28.65 -38.70 8.95
CA LYS A 450 28.54 -39.66 10.06
C LYS A 450 27.37 -39.40 10.99
N ASN A 451 26.73 -38.23 10.91
CA ASN A 451 25.73 -37.80 11.88
C ASN A 451 24.50 -37.21 11.16
N GLN A 452 23.37 -37.91 11.24
CA GLN A 452 22.10 -37.35 10.76
C GLN A 452 21.53 -36.42 11.83
N VAL A 453 21.16 -35.21 11.42
CA VAL A 453 20.56 -34.23 12.33
C VAL A 453 19.11 -34.60 12.57
N ASP A 454 18.78 -34.83 13.83
CA ASP A 454 17.42 -35.08 14.31
C ASP A 454 16.75 -33.74 14.66
N LEU A 455 15.79 -33.32 13.82
CA LEU A 455 15.11 -32.03 13.99
C LEU A 455 14.30 -31.98 15.29
N GLU A 456 13.72 -33.09 15.75
CA GLU A 456 12.93 -33.10 17.00
C GLU A 456 13.84 -32.84 18.20
N LYS A 457 15.02 -33.48 18.24
CA LYS A 457 16.02 -33.22 19.29
C LYS A 457 16.60 -31.81 19.22
N ALA A 458 16.74 -31.25 18.01
CA ALA A 458 17.16 -29.86 17.86
C ALA A 458 16.13 -28.89 18.45
N VAL A 459 14.84 -29.20 18.35
CA VAL A 459 13.75 -28.43 18.97
C VAL A 459 13.75 -28.55 20.50
N GLU A 460 14.01 -29.74 21.06
CA GLU A 460 14.08 -29.95 22.51
C GLU A 460 15.14 -29.05 23.20
N GLY A 461 16.23 -28.72 22.49
CA GLY A 461 17.31 -27.87 23.01
C GLY A 461 17.04 -26.36 22.99
N ILE A 462 15.95 -25.90 22.36
CA ILE A 462 15.66 -24.46 22.17
C ILE A 462 15.46 -23.74 23.50
N VAL A 463 14.73 -24.37 24.44
CA VAL A 463 14.45 -23.78 25.75
C VAL A 463 15.77 -23.51 26.49
N GLY A 464 16.66 -24.50 26.57
CA GLY A 464 17.96 -24.34 27.22
C GLY A 464 18.85 -23.29 26.54
N LYS A 465 18.79 -23.16 25.21
CA LYS A 465 19.50 -22.10 24.47
C LYS A 465 19.01 -20.72 24.88
N PHE A 466 17.71 -20.50 24.90
CA PHE A 466 17.13 -19.22 25.30
C PHE A 466 17.35 -18.90 26.78
N GLU A 467 17.26 -19.88 27.67
CA GLU A 467 17.59 -19.71 29.08
C GLU A 467 19.05 -19.29 29.29
N SER A 468 19.99 -19.87 28.53
CA SER A 468 21.41 -19.47 28.55
C SER A 468 21.64 -18.02 28.10
N GLN A 469 20.72 -17.47 27.32
CA GLN A 469 20.71 -16.08 26.86
C GLN A 469 19.89 -15.15 27.79
N GLY A 470 19.43 -15.66 28.93
CA GLY A 470 18.72 -14.88 29.94
C GLY A 470 17.20 -14.79 29.75
N ALA A 471 16.63 -15.53 28.80
CA ALA A 471 15.19 -15.59 28.61
C ALA A 471 14.50 -16.45 29.68
N LYS A 472 13.27 -16.10 30.02
CA LYS A 472 12.39 -16.78 30.97
C LYS A 472 10.98 -16.89 30.39
N ASN A 473 10.09 -17.65 31.06
CA ASN A 473 8.68 -17.79 30.67
C ASN A 473 8.49 -18.23 29.21
N ILE A 474 9.31 -19.16 28.74
CA ILE A 474 9.35 -19.59 27.34
C ILE A 474 8.18 -20.51 27.04
N THR A 475 7.37 -20.18 26.04
CA THR A 475 6.37 -21.08 25.46
C THR A 475 6.89 -21.63 24.14
N VAL A 476 6.54 -22.88 23.83
CA VAL A 476 7.01 -23.58 22.63
C VAL A 476 5.82 -24.20 21.92
N LYS A 477 5.65 -23.84 20.65
CA LYS A 477 4.71 -24.45 19.71
C LYS A 477 5.48 -24.87 18.46
N THR A 478 5.09 -25.98 17.86
CA THR A 478 5.75 -26.54 16.68
C THR A 478 4.74 -26.77 15.56
N GLU A 479 5.16 -26.54 14.33
CA GLU A 479 4.40 -26.88 13.13
C GLU A 479 5.35 -27.28 11.99
N GLU A 480 4.87 -28.14 11.09
CA GLU A 480 5.58 -28.44 9.85
C GLU A 480 5.65 -27.19 8.97
N TYR A 481 6.81 -26.94 8.37
CA TYR A 481 7.04 -25.77 7.52
C TYR A 481 7.68 -26.18 6.20
N ARG A 482 7.30 -25.49 5.13
CA ARG A 482 7.87 -25.69 3.81
C ARG A 482 8.24 -24.35 3.19
N THR A 483 9.49 -24.21 2.74
CA THR A 483 9.93 -22.99 2.03
C THR A 483 9.26 -22.90 0.65
N LEU A 484 9.30 -21.71 0.03
CA LEU A 484 8.84 -21.53 -1.36
C LEU A 484 9.62 -22.43 -2.35
N GLY A 485 10.89 -22.73 -2.04
CA GLY A 485 11.73 -23.66 -2.80
C GLY A 485 11.39 -25.15 -2.57
N GLY A 486 10.44 -25.45 -1.68
CA GLY A 486 9.93 -26.79 -1.44
C GLY A 486 10.67 -27.59 -0.36
N THR A 487 11.66 -27.00 0.32
CA THR A 487 12.41 -27.65 1.41
C THR A 487 11.54 -27.78 2.65
N GLU A 488 11.47 -28.98 3.22
CA GLU A 488 10.71 -29.30 4.43
C GLU A 488 11.55 -29.02 5.68
N GLY A 489 10.90 -28.54 6.74
CA GLY A 489 11.52 -28.24 8.02
C GLY A 489 10.48 -28.10 9.13
N ILE A 490 10.95 -27.74 10.32
CA ILE A 490 10.09 -27.52 11.50
C ILE A 490 10.15 -26.05 11.87
N LYS A 491 8.97 -25.40 11.89
CA LYS A 491 8.80 -24.07 12.48
C LYS A 491 8.47 -24.20 13.96
N VAL A 492 9.23 -23.49 14.78
CA VAL A 492 9.01 -23.39 16.23
C VAL A 492 8.72 -21.95 16.55
N PHE A 493 7.68 -21.70 17.33
CA PHE A 493 7.28 -20.33 17.68
C PHE A 493 6.66 -20.28 19.07
N GLY A 494 6.66 -19.10 19.65
CA GLY A 494 6.08 -18.87 20.97
C GLY A 494 6.50 -17.51 21.52
N ASN A 495 6.38 -17.39 22.83
CA ASN A 495 6.66 -16.19 23.57
C ASN A 495 7.79 -16.46 24.55
N LEU A 496 8.58 -15.43 24.86
CA LEU A 496 9.62 -15.46 25.88
C LEU A 496 9.73 -14.08 26.54
N GLU A 497 10.26 -14.04 27.76
CA GLU A 497 10.52 -12.80 28.49
C GLU A 497 12.03 -12.62 28.65
N VAL A 498 12.59 -11.51 28.16
CA VAL A 498 14.01 -11.19 28.32
C VAL A 498 14.14 -9.99 29.26
N THR A 499 15.10 -10.06 30.17
CA THR A 499 15.41 -8.91 31.04
C THR A 499 16.59 -8.15 30.46
N ASN A 500 16.42 -6.86 30.19
CA ASN A 500 17.49 -6.00 29.71
C ASN A 500 18.59 -5.90 30.78
N PRO A 501 19.86 -6.26 30.47
CA PRO A 501 20.93 -6.30 31.46
C PRO A 501 21.32 -4.90 31.99
N THR A 502 20.98 -3.84 31.26
CA THR A 502 21.31 -2.45 31.61
C THR A 502 20.17 -1.75 32.33
N THR A 503 18.94 -1.85 31.80
CA THR A 503 17.77 -1.16 32.38
C THR A 503 17.03 -1.99 33.44
N GLN A 504 17.31 -3.30 33.51
CA GLN A 504 16.57 -4.29 34.32
C GLN A 504 15.08 -4.42 33.96
N GLU A 505 14.63 -3.78 32.88
CA GLU A 505 13.26 -3.89 32.40
C GLU A 505 13.04 -5.25 31.74
N LYS A 506 11.85 -5.81 31.96
CA LYS A 506 11.41 -7.06 31.36
C LYS A 506 10.65 -6.75 30.08
N GLN A 507 11.13 -7.30 28.98
CA GLN A 507 10.49 -7.19 27.67
C GLN A 507 9.89 -8.56 27.31
N LYS A 508 8.62 -8.55 26.91
CA LYS A 508 7.97 -9.72 26.35
C LYS A 508 8.21 -9.73 24.85
N ASN A 509 8.62 -10.87 24.34
CA ASN A 509 8.93 -11.04 22.95
C ASN A 509 8.21 -12.27 22.39
N GLU A 510 7.85 -12.17 21.12
CA GLU A 510 7.56 -13.33 20.29
C GLU A 510 8.82 -13.80 19.59
N TYR A 511 8.86 -15.09 19.26
CA TYR A 511 9.92 -15.63 18.44
C TYR A 511 9.39 -16.61 17.40
N ILE A 512 10.08 -16.65 16.27
CA ILE A 512 9.88 -17.61 15.20
C ILE A 512 11.24 -18.21 14.85
N MET A 513 11.31 -19.54 14.84
CA MET A 513 12.47 -20.31 14.43
C MET A 513 12.11 -21.24 13.30
N LEU A 514 12.87 -21.21 12.20
CA LEU A 514 12.79 -22.21 11.14
C LEU A 514 14.00 -23.12 11.25
N ASN A 515 13.77 -24.42 11.31
CA ASN A 515 14.82 -25.43 11.44
C ASN A 515 14.75 -26.37 10.25
N PHE A 516 15.88 -26.56 9.58
CA PHE A 516 16.01 -27.40 8.41
C PHE A 516 17.20 -28.35 8.58
N ALA A 517 17.05 -29.58 8.11
CA ALA A 517 18.10 -30.57 8.07
C ALA A 517 18.15 -31.15 6.66
N GLU A 518 19.27 -30.95 5.96
CA GLU A 518 19.45 -31.42 4.59
C GLU A 518 20.88 -31.93 4.39
N ASN A 519 21.01 -33.11 3.77
CA ASN A 519 22.30 -33.74 3.43
C ASN A 519 23.29 -33.89 4.61
N GLY A 520 22.78 -34.00 5.85
CA GLY A 520 23.59 -34.09 7.06
C GLY A 520 24.04 -32.74 7.65
N GLY A 521 23.65 -31.63 7.03
CA GLY A 521 23.80 -30.26 7.57
C GLY A 521 22.54 -29.80 8.31
N PHE A 522 22.67 -28.69 9.05
CA PHE A 522 21.56 -28.07 9.79
C PHE A 522 21.55 -26.56 9.56
N GLN A 523 20.38 -25.99 9.35
CA GLN A 523 20.18 -24.55 9.20
C GLN A 523 19.05 -24.09 10.11
N GLN A 524 19.32 -23.07 10.91
CA GLN A 524 18.36 -22.48 11.84
C GLN A 524 18.29 -20.97 11.59
N ILE A 525 17.09 -20.47 11.33
CA ILE A 525 16.79 -19.04 11.26
C ILE A 525 15.96 -18.71 12.49
N THR A 526 16.38 -17.72 13.28
CA THR A 526 15.67 -17.25 14.47
C THR A 526 15.34 -15.78 14.30
N VAL A 527 14.09 -15.41 14.52
CA VAL A 527 13.63 -14.03 14.60
C VAL A 527 12.97 -13.85 15.97
N VAL A 528 13.39 -12.87 16.75
CA VAL A 528 12.79 -12.49 18.03
C VAL A 528 12.40 -11.02 17.95
N PHE A 529 11.20 -10.68 18.37
CA PHE A 529 10.65 -9.33 18.26
C PHE A 529 9.70 -9.02 19.41
N ASP A 530 9.54 -7.74 19.72
CA ASP A 530 8.66 -7.27 20.80
C ASP A 530 7.20 -7.64 20.51
N GLU A 531 6.52 -8.25 21.49
CA GLU A 531 5.11 -8.65 21.42
C GLU A 531 4.19 -7.42 21.31
N ASP A 532 4.59 -6.29 21.89
CA ASP A 532 3.79 -5.07 21.95
C ASP A 532 4.04 -4.12 20.74
N ASP A 533 4.97 -4.46 19.83
CA ASP A 533 5.31 -3.65 18.66
C ASP A 533 4.41 -3.98 17.45
N LEU A 534 3.56 -3.01 17.11
CA LEU A 534 2.58 -3.09 16.02
C LEU A 534 3.16 -3.44 14.64
N TYR A 535 4.44 -3.15 14.38
CA TYR A 535 5.06 -3.36 13.07
C TYR A 535 5.99 -4.59 13.04
N ALA A 536 6.29 -5.17 14.21
CA ALA A 536 7.35 -6.16 14.29
C ALA A 536 6.95 -7.52 13.70
N ASP A 537 5.68 -7.93 13.84
CA ASP A 537 5.18 -9.13 13.18
C ASP A 537 5.28 -9.01 11.65
N GLU A 538 4.92 -7.87 11.05
CA GLU A 538 5.04 -7.67 9.58
C GLU A 538 6.50 -7.86 9.12
N VAL A 539 7.45 -7.27 9.85
CA VAL A 539 8.88 -7.42 9.57
C VAL A 539 9.30 -8.88 9.75
N ALA A 540 8.89 -9.54 10.83
CA ALA A 540 9.22 -10.94 11.09
C ALA A 540 8.67 -11.87 9.98
N GLN A 541 7.41 -11.71 9.58
CA GLN A 541 6.81 -12.51 8.50
C GLN A 541 7.53 -12.29 7.17
N ARG A 542 7.90 -11.05 6.85
CA ARG A 542 8.65 -10.76 5.62
C ARG A 542 10.04 -11.41 5.62
N ILE A 543 10.73 -11.45 6.77
CA ILE A 543 12.01 -12.17 6.92
C ILE A 543 11.79 -13.66 6.71
N ILE A 544 10.86 -14.26 7.44
CA ILE A 544 10.59 -15.71 7.43
C ILE A 544 10.15 -16.20 6.04
N THR A 545 9.33 -15.43 5.34
CA THR A 545 8.87 -15.75 3.98
C THR A 545 9.97 -15.62 2.94
N SER A 546 11.00 -14.81 3.19
CA SER A 546 12.14 -14.63 2.28
C SER A 546 13.21 -15.72 2.35
N VAL A 547 13.08 -16.65 3.30
CA VAL A 547 14.09 -17.71 3.51
C VAL A 547 14.07 -18.71 2.36
N GLU A 548 15.21 -18.80 1.68
CA GLU A 548 15.48 -19.77 0.63
C GLU A 548 16.74 -20.57 0.96
N LEU A 549 16.65 -21.89 0.85
CA LEU A 549 17.79 -22.77 0.99
C LEU A 549 18.32 -23.09 -0.41
N LYS A 550 19.59 -22.77 -0.66
CA LYS A 550 20.23 -23.14 -1.93
C LYS A 550 20.84 -24.52 -1.77
N ASN A 551 20.40 -25.46 -2.61
CA ASN A 551 21.01 -26.78 -2.69
C ASN A 551 22.49 -26.61 -3.08
N ALA A 552 23.38 -27.29 -2.37
CA ALA A 552 24.83 -27.24 -2.63
C ALA A 552 25.25 -27.82 -4.00
N ASP A 553 24.30 -28.36 -4.79
CA ASP A 553 24.53 -29.10 -6.03
C ASP A 553 23.87 -28.46 -7.29
N ARG A 554 24.05 -27.14 -7.49
CA ARG A 554 23.85 -26.53 -8.83
C ARG A 554 25.00 -25.64 -9.23
#